data_AF-A0A329ZEZ2-F1
#
_entry.id   AF-A0A329ZEZ2-F1
#
_cell.length_a   1.000
_cell.length_b   1.000
_cell.length_c   1.000
_cell.angle_alpha   90.00
_cell.angle_beta   90.00
_cell.angle_gamma   90.00
#
_symmetry.space_group_name_H-M   'P 1'
#
loop_
_entity.id
_entity.type
_entity.pdbx_description
1 polymer ?
#
loop_
_entity_poly.entity_id
_entity_poly.type
_entity_poly.pdbx_seq_one_letter_code
_entity_poly.pdbx_strand_id
1 'polypeptide(L)'
;MAKGSLNLEQLKSLCDYKNGIYIQKSGNEYIESLSKVFAINNKNDKPFSLDDIKSQPTLEEFSFSGKDDFIFICNLSVEPMSIDKDSKRKNERIKAINFVGDKEKRIFEKALGVAYILTCKIGNREHIIKFGQSRTIFKKRLGSYNCGVVNNWRTASTTNIKMLQSMVTNRTDFNLYLYDCSDEVTIIEWRGEKSVPFASPKSLAVEDIMLKKFIQQFSFKPLANIQTDATKA
;
A
#
# COMPACT_ATOMS: atom_id res chain seq x y z
N MET A 1 28.05 -12.38 -4.21
CA MET A 1 26.89 -12.66 -3.32
C MET A 1 26.46 -11.36 -2.67
N ALA A 2 25.26 -10.85 -2.97
CA ALA A 2 24.81 -9.56 -2.45
C ALA A 2 24.59 -9.64 -0.94
N LYS A 3 25.30 -8.81 -0.16
CA LYS A 3 25.31 -8.73 1.32
C LYS A 3 23.96 -8.29 1.95
N GLY A 4 22.83 -8.44 1.26
CA GLY A 4 21.53 -7.89 1.66
C GLY A 4 20.29 -8.76 1.43
N SER A 5 20.42 -9.94 0.80
CA SER A 5 19.29 -10.87 0.63
C SER A 5 19.23 -11.89 1.77
N LEU A 6 18.03 -12.16 2.29
CA LEU A 6 17.81 -13.22 3.28
C LEU A 6 18.22 -14.59 2.71
N ASN A 7 18.80 -15.44 3.55
CA ASN A 7 19.04 -16.85 3.21
C ASN A 7 17.74 -17.68 3.34
N LEU A 8 17.76 -18.92 2.84
CA LEU A 8 16.58 -19.79 2.80
C LEU A 8 16.02 -20.07 4.20
N GLU A 9 16.87 -20.30 5.20
CA GLU A 9 16.44 -20.62 6.56
C GLU A 9 15.81 -19.40 7.25
N GLN A 10 16.34 -18.19 7.00
CA GLN A 10 15.71 -16.94 7.41
C GLN A 10 14.36 -16.70 6.74
N LEU A 11 14.17 -17.16 5.51
CA LEU A 11 12.86 -17.07 4.85
C LEU A 11 11.87 -18.09 5.40
N LYS A 12 12.32 -19.34 5.65
CA LYS A 12 11.50 -20.38 6.27
C LYS A 12 11.08 -20.02 7.69
N SER A 13 11.91 -19.33 8.46
CA SER A 13 11.56 -18.89 9.82
C SER A 13 10.38 -17.91 9.85
N LEU A 14 10.10 -17.23 8.74
CA LEU A 14 8.93 -16.36 8.55
C LEU A 14 7.66 -17.12 8.12
N CYS A 15 7.73 -18.44 7.95
CA CYS A 15 6.66 -19.29 7.44
C CYS A 15 6.21 -20.37 8.43
N ASP A 16 5.00 -20.87 8.24
CA ASP A 16 4.54 -22.16 8.76
C ASP A 16 4.76 -23.24 7.71
N TYR A 17 5.11 -24.45 8.14
CA TYR A 17 5.18 -25.61 7.25
C TYR A 17 3.83 -26.34 7.24
N LYS A 18 3.15 -26.36 6.09
CA LYS A 18 1.83 -27.00 5.92
C LYS A 18 1.80 -27.76 4.60
N ASN A 19 1.39 -29.03 4.65
CA ASN A 19 1.21 -29.89 3.46
C ASN A 19 2.43 -29.93 2.52
N GLY A 20 3.63 -29.90 3.08
CA GLY A 20 4.86 -29.93 2.28
C GLY A 20 5.32 -28.59 1.72
N ILE A 21 4.65 -27.49 2.05
CA ILE A 21 4.96 -26.14 1.57
C ILE A 21 5.12 -25.21 2.78
N TYR A 22 6.11 -24.33 2.74
CA TYR A 22 6.23 -23.23 3.69
C TYR A 22 5.36 -22.06 3.22
N ILE A 23 4.44 -21.57 4.05
CA ILE A 23 3.58 -20.42 3.77
C ILE A 23 3.83 -19.35 4.84
N GLN A 24 4.04 -18.11 4.42
CA GLN A 24 4.32 -17.00 5.33
C GLN A 24 3.27 -16.88 6.44
N LYS A 25 3.74 -16.74 7.68
CA LYS A 25 2.90 -16.56 8.87
C LYS A 25 1.99 -15.33 8.74
N SER A 26 0.99 -15.22 9.61
CA SER A 26 0.12 -14.04 9.75
C SER A 26 0.00 -13.60 11.21
N GLY A 27 -0.62 -12.45 11.45
CA GLY A 27 -0.89 -11.93 12.79
C GLY A 27 0.37 -11.67 13.61
N ASN A 28 0.24 -11.81 14.93
CA ASN A 28 1.33 -11.54 15.87
C ASN A 28 2.51 -12.48 15.69
N GLU A 29 2.28 -13.75 15.36
CA GLU A 29 3.35 -14.73 15.10
C GLU A 29 4.25 -14.29 13.94
N TYR A 30 3.66 -13.67 12.91
CA TYR A 30 4.44 -13.10 11.82
C TYR A 30 5.29 -11.91 12.27
N ILE A 31 4.69 -10.97 13.02
CA ILE A 31 5.39 -9.80 13.55
C ILE A 31 6.58 -10.22 14.43
N GLU A 32 6.37 -11.19 15.33
CA GLU A 32 7.41 -11.73 16.20
C GLU A 32 8.53 -12.40 15.39
N SER A 33 8.17 -13.22 14.41
CA SER A 33 9.16 -13.87 13.54
C SER A 33 9.96 -12.85 12.73
N LEU A 34 9.29 -11.80 12.25
CA LEU A 34 9.91 -10.71 11.50
C LEU A 34 10.92 -9.95 12.37
N SER A 35 10.60 -9.70 13.65
CA SER A 35 11.52 -9.02 14.60
C SER A 35 12.76 -9.83 14.96
N LYS A 36 12.73 -11.16 14.76
CA LYS A 36 13.91 -12.02 14.94
C LYS A 36 14.86 -11.96 13.73
N VAL A 37 14.34 -11.61 12.55
CA VAL A 37 15.10 -11.52 11.30
C VAL A 37 15.59 -10.09 11.03
N PHE A 38 14.78 -9.09 11.36
CA PHE A 38 15.07 -7.67 11.15
C PHE A 38 14.99 -6.90 12.47
N ALA A 39 15.89 -5.93 12.66
CA ALA A 39 15.78 -4.98 13.76
C ALA A 39 14.66 -3.97 13.47
N ILE A 40 13.43 -4.28 13.90
CA ILE A 40 12.24 -3.44 13.68
C ILE A 40 12.14 -2.36 14.76
N ASN A 41 13.18 -1.53 14.88
CA ASN A 41 13.26 -0.52 15.93
C ASN A 41 12.40 0.72 15.59
N ASN A 42 12.09 0.93 14.32
CA ASN A 42 11.25 2.03 13.86
C ASN A 42 9.77 1.59 13.79
N LYS A 43 8.85 2.41 14.34
CA LYS A 43 7.40 2.19 14.23
C LYS A 43 6.92 2.11 12.77
N ASN A 44 7.67 2.72 11.86
CA ASN A 44 7.42 2.70 10.41
C ASN A 44 7.83 1.37 9.74
N ASP A 45 8.71 0.60 10.37
CA ASP A 45 9.16 -0.70 9.86
C ASP A 45 8.26 -1.85 10.35
N LYS A 46 7.51 -1.62 11.45
CA LYS A 46 6.62 -2.62 12.03
C LYS A 46 5.31 -2.71 11.23
N PRO A 47 4.87 -3.87 10.73
CA PRO A 47 3.53 -4.02 10.18
C PRO A 47 2.44 -3.64 11.21
N PHE A 48 1.33 -3.04 10.76
CA PHE A 48 0.17 -2.81 11.64
C PHE A 48 -0.74 -4.04 11.69
N SER A 49 -1.42 -4.22 12.82
CA SER A 49 -2.32 -5.32 13.14
C SER A 49 -3.79 -4.97 12.87
N LEU A 50 -4.70 -5.95 13.03
CA LEU A 50 -6.13 -5.73 12.91
C LEU A 50 -6.65 -4.77 13.99
N ASP A 51 -6.06 -4.77 15.18
CA ASP A 51 -6.48 -3.87 16.26
C ASP A 51 -6.03 -2.43 16.00
N ASP A 52 -4.85 -2.26 15.39
CA ASP A 52 -4.43 -0.94 14.87
C ASP A 52 -5.43 -0.42 13.81
N ILE A 53 -5.94 -1.31 12.94
CA ILE A 53 -6.95 -0.95 11.93
C ILE A 53 -8.26 -0.53 12.60
N LYS A 54 -8.76 -1.34 13.55
CA LYS A 54 -10.02 -1.04 14.26
C LYS A 54 -9.95 0.28 15.03
N SER A 55 -8.76 0.71 15.45
CA SER A 55 -8.56 1.99 16.13
C SER A 55 -8.55 3.19 15.17
N GLN A 56 -8.58 2.97 13.86
CA GLN A 56 -8.69 4.07 12.89
C GLN A 56 -10.14 4.55 12.76
N PRO A 57 -10.35 5.84 12.43
CA PRO A 57 -11.65 6.34 12.06
C PRO A 57 -12.16 5.64 10.82
N THR A 58 -13.47 5.54 10.72
CA THR A 58 -14.16 5.00 9.57
C THR A 58 -14.31 6.02 8.45
N LEU A 59 -14.54 5.52 7.24
CA LEU A 59 -14.85 6.35 6.07
C LEU A 59 -16.16 7.14 6.27
N GLU A 60 -17.11 6.58 7.01
CA GLU A 60 -18.38 7.22 7.36
C GLU A 60 -18.18 8.36 8.37
N GLU A 61 -17.34 8.16 9.39
CA GLU A 61 -17.04 9.19 10.40
C GLU A 61 -16.28 10.38 9.81
N PHE A 62 -15.54 10.21 8.72
CA PHE A 62 -14.76 11.30 8.11
C PHE A 62 -15.68 12.29 7.39
N SER A 63 -15.83 13.51 7.90
CA SER A 63 -16.91 14.42 7.48
C SER A 63 -16.55 15.31 6.28
N PHE A 64 -15.31 15.26 5.80
CA PHE A 64 -14.89 16.08 4.66
C PHE A 64 -15.47 15.51 3.36
N SER A 65 -16.33 16.28 2.70
CA SER A 65 -17.06 15.87 1.49
C SER A 65 -16.17 15.52 0.30
N GLY A 66 -14.91 15.97 0.26
CA GLY A 66 -13.97 15.59 -0.80
C GLY A 66 -13.70 14.08 -0.87
N LYS A 67 -14.04 13.30 0.17
CA LYS A 67 -14.02 11.84 0.10
C LYS A 67 -15.01 11.26 -0.91
N ASP A 68 -16.09 11.98 -1.21
CA ASP A 68 -17.19 11.52 -2.07
C ASP A 68 -16.82 11.62 -3.56
N ASP A 69 -15.75 12.35 -3.91
CA ASP A 69 -15.19 12.38 -5.27
C ASP A 69 -14.44 11.09 -5.63
N PHE A 70 -14.09 10.27 -4.64
CA PHE A 70 -13.35 9.03 -4.85
C PHE A 70 -14.31 7.88 -5.13
N ILE A 71 -14.11 7.21 -6.27
CA ILE A 71 -14.93 6.06 -6.65
C ILE A 71 -14.30 4.76 -6.19
N PHE A 72 -15.10 3.81 -5.72
CA PHE A 72 -14.64 2.46 -5.42
C PHE A 72 -14.22 1.75 -6.72
N ILE A 73 -13.02 1.18 -6.73
CA ILE A 73 -12.44 0.54 -7.92
C ILE A 73 -12.47 -0.98 -7.82
N CYS A 74 -11.87 -1.51 -6.76
CA CYS A 74 -11.64 -2.94 -6.58
C CYS A 74 -11.18 -3.25 -5.15
N ASN A 75 -11.11 -4.54 -4.82
CA ASN A 75 -10.40 -4.99 -3.63
C ASN A 75 -8.92 -5.25 -3.97
N LEU A 76 -8.05 -4.99 -2.99
CA LEU A 76 -6.66 -5.36 -2.98
C LEU A 76 -6.49 -6.53 -2.01
N SER A 77 -6.09 -7.68 -2.53
CA SER A 77 -5.88 -8.90 -1.76
C SER A 77 -4.41 -9.31 -1.79
N VAL A 78 -3.93 -9.93 -0.72
CA VAL A 78 -2.51 -10.32 -0.59
C VAL A 78 -2.33 -11.82 -0.74
N GLU A 79 -1.36 -12.21 -1.57
CA GLU A 79 -0.83 -13.56 -1.56
C GLU A 79 0.38 -13.61 -0.61
N PRO A 80 0.43 -14.53 0.37
CA PRO A 80 1.62 -14.76 1.18
C PRO A 80 2.80 -15.27 0.34
N MET A 81 4.01 -15.08 0.84
CA MET A 81 5.17 -15.80 0.32
C MET A 81 4.97 -17.31 0.54
N SER A 82 5.39 -18.10 -0.44
CA SER A 82 5.46 -19.56 -0.32
C SER A 82 6.80 -20.12 -0.79
N ILE A 83 7.25 -21.21 -0.16
CA ILE A 83 8.45 -21.96 -0.56
C ILE A 83 8.06 -23.43 -0.69
N ASP A 84 8.23 -23.99 -1.88
CA ASP A 84 7.88 -25.39 -2.15
C ASP A 84 8.98 -26.38 -1.69
N LYS A 85 8.74 -27.68 -1.91
CA LYS A 85 9.66 -28.76 -1.55
C LYS A 85 11.01 -28.68 -2.27
N ASP A 86 11.03 -28.07 -3.46
CA ASP A 86 12.23 -27.88 -4.27
C ASP A 86 12.97 -26.58 -3.91
N SER A 87 12.58 -25.93 -2.81
CA SER A 87 13.10 -24.64 -2.37
C SER A 87 12.86 -23.49 -3.37
N LYS A 88 11.87 -23.62 -4.26
CA LYS A 88 11.45 -22.52 -5.13
C LYS A 88 10.53 -21.59 -4.37
N ARG A 89 10.92 -20.32 -4.34
CA ARG A 89 10.19 -19.25 -3.66
C ARG A 89 9.26 -18.53 -4.63
N LYS A 90 8.02 -18.33 -4.20
CA LYS A 90 7.10 -17.32 -4.73
C LYS A 90 6.97 -16.21 -3.69
N ASN A 91 7.34 -14.98 -4.05
CA ASN A 91 7.23 -13.83 -3.15
C ASN A 91 5.76 -13.50 -2.86
N GLU A 92 5.55 -12.90 -1.69
CA GLU A 92 4.31 -12.23 -1.36
C GLU A 92 3.98 -11.10 -2.35
N ARG A 93 2.69 -10.87 -2.59
CA ARG A 93 2.25 -9.87 -3.56
C ARG A 93 0.80 -9.44 -3.31
N ILE A 94 0.52 -8.16 -3.39
CA ILE A 94 -0.83 -7.60 -3.49
C ILE A 94 -1.32 -7.68 -4.94
N LYS A 95 -2.54 -8.18 -5.10
CA LYS A 95 -3.29 -8.26 -6.35
C LYS A 95 -4.54 -7.41 -6.26
N ALA A 96 -4.88 -6.75 -7.36
CA ALA A 96 -6.19 -6.14 -7.53
C ALA A 96 -7.16 -7.23 -8.01
N ILE A 97 -8.27 -7.40 -7.31
CA ILE A 97 -9.32 -8.38 -7.57
C ILE A 97 -10.69 -7.71 -7.47
N ASN A 98 -11.74 -8.34 -7.99
CA ASN A 98 -13.13 -7.83 -7.86
C ASN A 98 -13.29 -6.37 -8.32
N PHE A 99 -12.83 -6.05 -9.53
CA PHE A 99 -13.11 -4.75 -10.13
C PHE A 99 -14.62 -4.56 -10.30
N VAL A 100 -15.13 -3.37 -9.99
CA VAL A 100 -16.56 -3.05 -10.13
C VAL A 100 -17.00 -3.16 -11.59
N GLY A 101 -16.19 -2.66 -12.52
CA GLY A 101 -16.47 -2.69 -13.95
C GLY A 101 -15.28 -2.23 -14.80
N ASP A 102 -15.50 -2.18 -16.11
CA ASP A 102 -14.46 -1.82 -17.09
C ASP A 102 -14.01 -0.36 -16.97
N LYS A 103 -14.91 0.53 -16.54
CA LYS A 103 -14.58 1.94 -16.28
C LYS A 103 -13.56 2.06 -15.16
N GLU A 104 -13.80 1.40 -14.04
CA GLU A 104 -12.95 1.43 -12.84
C GLU A 104 -11.60 0.76 -13.13
N LYS A 105 -11.64 -0.37 -13.84
CA LYS A 105 -10.42 -1.03 -14.33
C LYS A 105 -9.61 -0.12 -15.25
N ARG A 106 -10.27 0.63 -16.16
CA ARG A 106 -9.59 1.59 -17.03
C ARG A 106 -8.90 2.70 -16.23
N ILE A 107 -9.54 3.24 -15.19
CA ILE A 107 -8.91 4.25 -14.31
C ILE A 107 -7.67 3.64 -13.63
N PHE A 108 -7.79 2.46 -13.04
CA PHE A 108 -6.67 1.76 -12.41
C PHE A 108 -5.48 1.52 -13.36
N GLU A 109 -5.75 1.17 -14.61
CA GLU A 109 -4.72 0.79 -15.60
C GLU A 109 -4.21 1.94 -16.45
N LYS A 110 -4.95 3.04 -16.61
CA LYS A 110 -4.64 4.08 -17.61
C LYS A 110 -4.65 5.52 -17.08
N ALA A 111 -5.31 5.85 -15.98
CA ALA A 111 -5.35 7.23 -15.48
C ALA A 111 -3.97 7.69 -15.00
N LEU A 112 -3.40 8.67 -15.70
CA LEU A 112 -2.07 9.21 -15.39
C LEU A 112 -2.19 10.31 -14.34
N GLY A 113 -1.88 9.98 -13.09
CA GLY A 113 -2.10 10.89 -11.96
C GLY A 113 -3.40 10.54 -11.25
N VAL A 114 -3.28 9.96 -10.05
CA VAL A 114 -4.44 9.59 -9.23
C VAL A 114 -4.19 9.93 -7.77
N ALA A 115 -5.22 10.39 -7.07
CA ALA A 115 -5.29 10.32 -5.62
C ALA A 115 -6.07 9.06 -5.23
N TYR A 116 -5.78 8.49 -4.05
CA TYR A 116 -6.45 7.29 -3.58
C TYR A 116 -6.71 7.26 -2.08
N ILE A 117 -7.77 6.55 -1.72
CA ILE A 117 -8.07 6.12 -0.35
C ILE A 117 -7.93 4.60 -0.31
N LEU A 118 -7.16 4.10 0.67
CA LEU A 118 -7.20 2.70 1.04
C LEU A 118 -7.95 2.57 2.35
N THR A 119 -8.93 1.67 2.38
CA THR A 119 -9.71 1.35 3.58
C THR A 119 -9.70 -0.16 3.81
N CYS A 120 -10.10 -0.59 5.00
CA CYS A 120 -10.26 -2.00 5.35
C CYS A 120 -11.59 -2.19 6.08
N LYS A 121 -12.41 -3.14 5.63
CA LYS A 121 -13.69 -3.44 6.27
C LYS A 121 -13.49 -4.50 7.36
N ILE A 122 -13.85 -4.17 8.60
CA ILE A 122 -13.84 -5.07 9.75
C ILE A 122 -15.25 -5.08 10.35
N GLY A 123 -15.94 -6.23 10.21
CA GLY A 123 -17.37 -6.31 10.51
C GLY A 123 -18.17 -5.36 9.61
N ASN A 124 -18.97 -4.49 10.21
CA ASN A 124 -19.79 -3.51 9.48
C ASN A 124 -19.13 -2.14 9.32
N ARG A 125 -17.87 -1.97 9.76
CA ARG A 125 -17.16 -0.70 9.73
C ARG A 125 -16.03 -0.72 8.71
N GLU A 126 -15.93 0.34 7.93
CA GLU A 126 -14.88 0.52 6.93
C GLU A 126 -13.88 1.56 7.41
N HIS A 127 -12.70 1.11 7.84
CA HIS A 127 -11.67 1.92 8.48
C HIS A 127 -10.70 2.52 7.47
N ILE A 128 -10.37 3.80 7.61
CA ILE A 128 -9.41 4.48 6.74
C ILE A 128 -7.99 4.05 7.11
N ILE A 129 -7.24 3.53 6.13
CA ILE A 129 -5.85 3.08 6.32
C ILE A 129 -4.86 4.13 5.82
N LYS A 130 -5.16 4.72 4.66
CA LYS A 130 -4.22 5.57 3.94
C LYS A 130 -4.92 6.53 2.98
N PHE A 131 -4.44 7.77 2.97
CA PHE A 131 -4.52 8.64 1.79
C PHE A 131 -3.19 8.61 1.05
N GLY A 132 -3.24 8.63 -0.28
CA GLY A 132 -2.03 8.74 -1.07
C GLY A 132 -2.28 9.23 -2.48
N GLN A 133 -1.19 9.50 -3.18
CA GLN A 133 -1.22 9.79 -4.61
C GLN A 133 -0.20 8.96 -5.40
N SER A 134 -0.38 8.95 -6.71
CA SER A 134 0.60 8.48 -7.66
C SER A 134 0.58 9.39 -8.89
N ARG A 135 1.75 9.94 -9.26
CA ARG A 135 1.99 10.64 -10.53
C ARG A 135 1.95 9.70 -11.76
N THR A 136 1.86 8.40 -11.52
CA THR A 136 1.72 7.34 -12.54
C THR A 136 0.38 6.63 -12.39
N ILE A 137 0.03 5.73 -13.32
CA ILE A 137 -1.13 4.85 -13.19
C ILE A 137 -1.09 4.04 -11.88
N PHE A 138 -2.25 3.77 -11.28
CA PHE A 138 -2.29 3.02 -10.01
C PHE A 138 -1.71 1.60 -10.16
N LYS A 139 -1.88 0.94 -11.32
CA LYS A 139 -1.24 -0.36 -11.60
C LYS A 139 0.28 -0.34 -11.37
N LYS A 140 0.98 0.74 -11.74
CA LYS A 140 2.42 0.92 -11.47
C LYS A 140 2.66 1.20 -9.99
N ARG A 141 1.80 1.98 -9.32
CA ARG A 141 1.87 2.19 -7.87
C ARG A 141 1.71 0.89 -7.08
N LEU A 142 0.78 0.02 -7.48
CA LEU A 142 0.60 -1.32 -6.91
C LEU A 142 1.84 -2.20 -7.15
N GLY A 143 2.44 -2.11 -8.35
CA GLY A 143 3.75 -2.72 -8.62
C GLY A 143 4.83 -2.25 -7.67
N SER A 144 4.87 -0.94 -7.36
CA SER A 144 5.80 -0.37 -6.38
C SER A 144 5.55 -0.92 -4.97
N TYR A 145 4.29 -1.00 -4.51
CA TYR A 145 3.98 -1.63 -3.22
C TYR A 145 4.50 -3.08 -3.16
N ASN A 146 4.37 -3.82 -4.25
CA ASN A 146 4.90 -5.18 -4.37
C ASN A 146 6.43 -5.29 -4.36
N CYS A 147 7.17 -4.19 -4.43
CA CYS A 147 8.61 -4.21 -4.16
C CYS A 147 8.91 -4.34 -2.65
N GLY A 148 7.93 -4.10 -1.78
CA GLY A 148 8.05 -4.19 -0.32
C GLY A 148 8.17 -5.61 0.25
N VAL A 149 8.59 -6.58 -0.56
CA VAL A 149 8.79 -7.98 -0.15
C VAL A 149 9.88 -8.08 0.91
N VAL A 150 9.78 -9.06 1.81
CA VAL A 150 10.75 -9.28 2.89
C VAL A 150 12.19 -9.43 2.38
N ASN A 151 12.36 -9.99 1.18
CA ASN A 151 13.67 -10.11 0.55
C ASN A 151 14.32 -8.76 0.20
N ASN A 152 13.51 -7.72 0.04
CA ASN A 152 13.95 -6.38 -0.33
C ASN A 152 13.91 -5.43 0.87
N TRP A 153 13.84 -5.93 2.11
CA TRP A 153 13.66 -5.12 3.31
C TRP A 153 14.64 -3.95 3.43
N ARG A 154 15.89 -4.14 2.97
CA ARG A 154 16.95 -3.11 3.03
C ARG A 154 16.95 -2.13 1.86
N THR A 155 16.21 -2.42 0.78
CA THR A 155 16.28 -1.66 -0.49
C THR A 155 14.93 -1.08 -0.91
N ALA A 156 13.82 -1.63 -0.43
CA ALA A 156 12.49 -1.09 -0.66
C ALA A 156 12.22 0.13 0.23
N SER A 157 11.29 1.00 -0.20
CA SER A 157 10.85 2.11 0.63
C SER A 157 10.08 1.60 1.85
N THR A 158 10.23 2.29 2.99
CA THR A 158 9.51 1.96 4.23
C THR A 158 7.99 1.94 4.03
N THR A 159 7.45 2.85 3.22
CA THR A 159 6.02 2.84 2.84
C THR A 159 5.62 1.56 2.11
N ASN A 160 6.44 1.06 1.18
CA ASN A 160 6.11 -0.16 0.43
C ASN A 160 6.19 -1.39 1.32
N ILE A 161 7.21 -1.47 2.19
CA ILE A 161 7.34 -2.51 3.22
C ILE A 161 6.12 -2.46 4.14
N LYS A 162 5.81 -1.30 4.74
CA LYS A 162 4.67 -1.13 5.63
C LYS A 162 3.38 -1.60 4.98
N MET A 163 3.10 -1.20 3.74
CA MET A 163 1.86 -1.58 3.05
C MET A 163 1.79 -3.08 2.77
N LEU A 164 2.78 -3.65 2.09
CA LEU A 164 2.75 -5.07 1.74
C LEU A 164 2.76 -5.95 2.98
N GLN A 165 3.62 -5.66 3.94
CA GLN A 165 3.81 -6.49 5.12
C GLN A 165 2.66 -6.36 6.11
N SER A 166 1.97 -5.21 6.17
CA SER A 166 0.74 -5.11 6.97
C SER A 166 -0.41 -5.86 6.32
N MET A 167 -0.56 -5.84 4.99
CA MET A 167 -1.55 -6.71 4.34
C MET A 167 -1.22 -8.18 4.59
N VAL A 168 0.05 -8.58 4.46
CA VAL A 168 0.51 -9.93 4.80
C VAL A 168 0.15 -10.32 6.23
N THR A 169 0.41 -9.43 7.19
CA THR A 169 0.11 -9.64 8.61
C THR A 169 -1.39 -9.90 8.82
N ASN A 170 -2.25 -9.10 8.21
CA ASN A 170 -3.67 -9.10 8.51
C ASN A 170 -4.49 -10.12 7.70
N ARG A 171 -4.02 -10.50 6.50
CA ARG A 171 -4.74 -11.37 5.56
C ARG A 171 -6.17 -10.88 5.22
N THR A 172 -6.38 -9.57 5.35
CA THR A 172 -7.64 -8.90 5.02
C THR A 172 -7.47 -8.09 3.75
N ASP A 173 -8.51 -8.10 2.93
CA ASP A 173 -8.56 -7.29 1.72
C ASP A 173 -8.75 -5.81 2.07
N PHE A 174 -8.08 -4.94 1.31
CA PHE A 174 -8.30 -3.50 1.38
C PHE A 174 -9.16 -3.05 0.21
N ASN A 175 -10.04 -2.09 0.44
CA ASN A 175 -10.78 -1.45 -0.65
C ASN A 175 -9.93 -0.32 -1.22
N LEU A 176 -9.90 -0.23 -2.55
CA LEU A 176 -9.25 0.85 -3.27
C LEU A 176 -10.29 1.81 -3.81
N TYR A 177 -10.20 3.07 -3.42
CA TYR A 177 -10.93 4.17 -4.03
C TYR A 177 -9.97 5.08 -4.77
N LEU A 178 -10.31 5.51 -5.98
CA LEU A 178 -9.50 6.42 -6.79
C LEU A 178 -10.27 7.68 -7.15
N TYR A 179 -9.55 8.80 -7.13
CA TYR A 179 -9.94 10.04 -7.79
C TYR A 179 -9.01 10.24 -8.99
N ASP A 180 -9.60 10.34 -10.19
CA ASP A 180 -8.87 10.53 -11.44
C ASP A 180 -8.43 12.00 -11.57
N CYS A 181 -7.11 12.22 -11.62
CA CYS A 181 -6.53 13.55 -11.79
C CYS A 181 -5.92 13.74 -13.18
N SER A 182 -6.23 12.87 -14.14
CA SER A 182 -5.55 12.82 -15.44
C SER A 182 -6.04 13.85 -16.48
N ASP A 183 -7.05 14.67 -16.12
CA ASP A 183 -7.63 15.70 -17.00
C ASP A 183 -6.60 16.76 -17.44
N GLU A 184 -5.52 16.93 -16.67
CA GLU A 184 -4.45 17.89 -16.93
C GLU A 184 -3.11 17.15 -16.98
N VAL A 185 -2.67 16.78 -18.18
CA VAL A 185 -1.31 16.28 -18.39
C VAL A 185 -0.41 17.39 -18.92
N THR A 186 0.82 17.45 -18.43
CA THR A 186 1.81 18.44 -18.85
C THR A 186 2.79 17.79 -19.83
N ILE A 187 2.95 18.40 -21.00
CA ILE A 187 4.01 18.07 -21.96
C ILE A 187 4.93 19.29 -22.01
N ILE A 188 6.19 19.11 -21.64
CA ILE A 188 7.19 20.18 -21.61
C ILE A 188 7.98 20.13 -22.90
N GLU A 189 8.11 21.28 -23.57
CA GLU A 189 9.08 21.45 -24.64
C GLU A 189 10.34 22.12 -24.08
N TRP A 190 11.49 21.46 -24.23
CA TRP A 190 12.78 21.97 -23.77
C TRP A 190 13.81 21.86 -24.88
N ARG A 191 14.28 23.01 -25.37
CA ARG A 191 15.25 23.11 -26.48
C ARG A 191 14.81 22.34 -27.74
N GLY A 192 13.53 22.41 -28.08
CA GLY A 192 12.94 21.75 -29.25
C GLY A 192 12.56 20.28 -29.06
N GLU A 193 12.85 19.69 -27.90
CA GLU A 193 12.48 18.32 -27.57
C GLU A 193 11.23 18.30 -26.68
N LYS A 194 10.26 17.44 -27.02
CA LYS A 194 9.03 17.25 -26.23
C LYS A 194 9.18 16.11 -25.25
N SER A 195 8.74 16.34 -24.02
CA SER A 195 8.68 15.28 -23.00
C SER A 195 7.56 14.27 -23.28
N VAL A 196 7.61 13.15 -22.56
CA VAL A 196 6.42 12.33 -22.34
C VAL A 196 5.37 13.12 -21.53
N PRO A 197 4.08 12.73 -21.58
CA PRO A 197 3.07 13.31 -20.69
C PRO A 197 3.40 13.07 -19.22
N PHE A 198 3.39 14.13 -18.42
CA PHE A 198 3.49 14.08 -16.97
C PHE A 198 2.12 14.35 -16.34
N ALA A 199 1.81 13.69 -15.23
CA ALA A 199 0.64 14.05 -14.42
C ALA A 199 0.80 15.47 -13.85
N SER A 200 -0.29 16.25 -13.81
CA SER A 200 -0.30 17.51 -13.09
C SER A 200 -0.12 17.33 -11.58
N PRO A 201 0.23 18.42 -10.85
CA PRO A 201 0.26 18.41 -9.39
C PRO A 201 -1.10 18.16 -8.70
N LYS A 202 -2.22 18.08 -9.43
CA LYS A 202 -3.57 17.93 -8.87
C LYS A 202 -3.66 16.77 -7.87
N SER A 203 -3.12 15.60 -8.20
CA SER A 203 -3.13 14.44 -7.29
C SER A 203 -2.37 14.67 -5.97
N LEU A 204 -1.29 15.46 -5.98
CA LEU A 204 -0.56 15.85 -4.77
C LEU A 204 -1.39 16.79 -3.90
N ALA A 205 -2.01 17.80 -4.52
CA ALA A 205 -2.87 18.74 -3.81
C ALA A 205 -4.08 18.05 -3.16
N VAL A 206 -4.69 17.09 -3.87
CA VAL A 206 -5.81 16.30 -3.34
C VAL A 206 -5.36 15.46 -2.14
N GLU A 207 -4.24 14.73 -2.21
CA GLU A 207 -3.72 13.98 -1.04
C GLU A 207 -3.48 14.91 0.16
N ASP A 208 -2.83 16.05 -0.06
CA ASP A 208 -2.50 17.02 0.99
C ASP A 208 -3.76 17.56 1.68
N ILE A 209 -4.77 17.96 0.91
CA ILE A 209 -6.05 18.45 1.45
C ILE A 209 -6.75 17.34 2.25
N MET A 210 -6.85 16.13 1.70
CA MET A 210 -7.48 14.99 2.37
C MET A 210 -6.79 14.67 3.70
N LEU A 211 -5.46 14.64 3.71
CA LEU A 211 -4.68 14.37 4.90
C LEU A 211 -4.81 15.49 5.95
N LYS A 212 -4.74 16.76 5.54
CA LYS A 212 -4.94 17.91 6.44
C LYS A 212 -6.32 17.89 7.08
N LYS A 213 -7.37 17.60 6.29
CA LYS A 213 -8.75 17.50 6.79
C LYS A 213 -8.93 16.33 7.75
N PHE A 214 -8.33 15.18 7.46
CA PHE A 214 -8.34 14.05 8.37
C PHE A 214 -7.65 14.37 9.71
N ILE A 215 -6.44 14.94 9.65
CA ILE A 215 -5.69 15.32 10.87
C ILE A 215 -6.44 16.41 11.64
N GLN A 216 -7.03 17.39 10.96
CA GLN A 216 -7.84 18.43 11.59
C GLN A 216 -9.02 17.84 12.38
N GLN A 217 -9.66 16.80 11.83
CA GLN A 217 -10.83 16.19 12.46
C GLN A 217 -10.47 15.21 13.59
N PHE A 218 -9.47 14.36 13.38
CA PHE A 218 -9.16 13.25 14.31
C PHE A 218 -7.91 13.47 15.16
N SER A 219 -7.16 14.55 14.94
CA SER A 219 -5.93 14.90 15.66
C SER A 219 -4.77 13.90 15.53
N PHE A 220 -4.85 12.94 14.60
CA PHE A 220 -3.76 12.02 14.26
C PHE A 220 -3.79 11.67 12.77
N LYS A 221 -2.76 10.95 12.31
CA LYS A 221 -2.61 10.54 10.91
C LYS A 221 -3.12 9.13 10.65
N PRO A 222 -3.57 8.83 9.41
CA PRO A 222 -3.85 7.46 9.02
C PRO A 222 -2.63 6.55 9.19
N LEU A 223 -2.86 5.27 9.52
CA LEU A 223 -1.81 4.28 9.86
C LEU A 223 -0.62 4.24 8.90
N ALA A 224 -0.87 4.34 7.60
CA ALA A 224 0.15 4.19 6.56
C ALA A 224 0.58 5.52 5.91
N ASN A 225 0.27 6.66 6.54
CA ASN A 225 0.81 7.97 6.18
C ASN A 225 2.03 8.28 7.05
N ILE A 226 3.17 7.65 6.70
CA ILE A 226 4.43 7.70 7.45
C ILE A 226 5.09 9.10 7.43
N GLN A 227 5.01 9.82 6.32
CA GLN A 227 5.70 11.11 6.16
C GLN A 227 4.90 12.26 6.81
N THR A 228 5.57 13.07 7.63
CA THR A 228 5.16 14.38 8.13
C THR A 228 5.52 15.43 7.09
N ASP A 229 4.49 15.99 6.46
CA ASP A 229 4.53 17.16 5.60
C ASP A 229 5.49 17.06 4.39
N ALA A 230 4.93 17.01 3.18
CA ALA A 230 5.71 17.30 1.98
C ALA A 230 6.25 18.75 1.94
N THR A 231 5.82 19.60 2.88
CA THR A 231 6.06 21.04 2.91
C THR A 231 6.61 21.58 4.24
N LYS A 232 7.05 20.74 5.19
CA LYS A 232 7.89 21.20 6.31
C LYS A 232 9.29 20.60 6.15
N ALA A 233 10.06 21.21 5.26
CA ALA A 233 11.50 21.24 5.33
C ALA A 233 11.91 22.49 6.13
#